data_AF-A0A6I2J110-F1
#
_entry.id   AF-A0A6I2J110-F1
#
_cell.length_a   1.000
_cell.length_b   1.000
_cell.length_c   1.000
_cell.angle_alpha   90.00
_cell.angle_beta   90.00
_cell.angle_gamma   90.00
#
_symmetry.space_group_name_H-M   'P 1'
#
loop_
_entity.id
_entity.type
_entity.pdbx_description
1 polymer ?
#
loop_
_entity_poly.entity_id
_entity_poly.type
_entity_poly.pdbx_seq_one_letter_code
_entity_poly.pdbx_strand_id
1 'polypeptide(L)'
;MQQYARAREVQAEILAEEIIEIADDSSGDVFVDDDGREQTNHERVARSRLRVDARKWYASKLAPKRYGDRIQHDQKITITDLTDAELEKQIQELAHAQSGSEAED
;
A
#
# COMPACT_ATOMS: atom_id res chain seq x y z
N MET A 1 -6.87 -3.06 -28.27
CA MET A 1 -6.21 -2.82 -26.97
C MET A 1 -6.99 -1.86 -26.06
N GLN A 2 -7.46 -0.71 -26.54
CA GLN A 2 -8.22 0.24 -25.70
C GLN A 2 -9.52 -0.34 -25.11
N GLN A 3 -10.25 -1.14 -25.88
CA GLN A 3 -11.47 -1.82 -25.40
C GLN A 3 -11.17 -2.83 -24.27
N TYR A 4 -10.07 -3.58 -24.39
CA TYR A 4 -9.65 -4.53 -23.35
C TYR A 4 -9.22 -3.82 -22.07
N ALA A 5 -8.47 -2.70 -22.20
CA ALA A 5 -8.10 -1.88 -21.04
C ALA A 5 -9.34 -1.33 -20.32
N ARG A 6 -10.32 -0.78 -21.06
CA ARG A 6 -11.59 -0.33 -20.49
C ARG A 6 -12.37 -1.46 -19.83
N ALA A 7 -12.42 -2.65 -20.44
CA ALA A 7 -13.08 -3.80 -19.84
C ALA A 7 -12.43 -4.22 -18.51
N ARG A 8 -11.10 -4.13 -18.40
CA ARG A 8 -10.38 -4.39 -17.14
C ARG A 8 -10.64 -3.33 -16.07
N GLU A 9 -10.86 -2.08 -16.46
CA GLU A 9 -11.28 -1.01 -15.52
C GLU A 9 -12.67 -1.29 -14.96
N VAL A 10 -13.65 -1.62 -15.82
CA VAL A 10 -15.00 -1.98 -15.41
C VAL A 10 -15.00 -3.23 -14.52
N GLN A 11 -14.15 -4.21 -14.83
CA GLN A 11 -13.98 -5.38 -13.98
C GLN A 11 -13.53 -5.01 -12.56
N ALA A 12 -12.62 -4.04 -12.42
CA ALA A 12 -12.18 -3.58 -11.10
C ALA A 12 -13.32 -2.90 -10.31
N GLU A 13 -14.22 -2.19 -11.00
CA GLU A 13 -15.40 -1.58 -10.38
C GLU A 13 -16.38 -2.64 -9.88
N ILE A 14 -16.71 -3.64 -10.72
CA ILE A 14 -17.61 -4.73 -10.34
C ILE A 14 -17.06 -5.48 -9.11
N LEU A 15 -15.75 -5.79 -9.11
CA LEU A 15 -15.13 -6.46 -7.96
C LEU A 15 -15.20 -5.61 -6.69
N ALA A 16 -15.14 -4.29 -6.80
CA ALA A 16 -15.26 -3.38 -5.67
C ALA A 16 -16.69 -3.32 -5.12
N GLU A 17 -17.70 -3.38 -6.00
CA GLU A 17 -19.12 -3.43 -5.62
C GLU A 17 -19.47 -4.78 -4.95
N GLU A 18 -19.02 -5.90 -5.52
CA GLU A 18 -19.20 -7.24 -4.94
C GLU A 18 -18.61 -7.38 -3.53
N ILE A 19 -17.57 -6.60 -3.18
CA ILE A 19 -17.01 -6.62 -1.83
C ILE A 19 -18.06 -6.18 -0.80
N ILE A 20 -18.87 -5.16 -1.11
CA ILE A 20 -19.90 -4.67 -0.21
C ILE A 20 -20.99 -5.71 -0.05
N GLU A 21 -21.46 -6.29 -1.16
CA GLU A 21 -22.47 -7.35 -1.14
C GLU A 21 -22.02 -8.56 -0.30
N ILE A 22 -20.76 -8.98 -0.42
CA ILE A 22 -20.21 -10.10 0.36
C ILE A 22 -20.04 -9.74 1.84
N ALA A 23 -19.68 -8.50 2.15
CA ALA A 23 -19.50 -8.03 3.51
C ALA A 23 -20.84 -7.92 4.26
N ASP A 24 -21.90 -7.53 3.56
CA ASP A 24 -23.24 -7.34 4.13
C ASP A 24 -24.06 -8.64 4.18
N ASP A 25 -23.72 -9.65 3.37
CA ASP A 25 -24.40 -10.95 3.36
C ASP A 25 -24.04 -11.79 4.59
N SER A 26 -24.93 -11.80 5.58
CA SER A 26 -24.85 -12.65 6.79
C SER A 26 -25.55 -14.01 6.64
N SER A 27 -26.06 -14.32 5.44
CA SER A 27 -26.82 -15.54 5.22
C SER A 27 -25.97 -16.76 5.54
N GLY A 28 -26.44 -17.63 6.44
CA GLY A 28 -25.76 -18.88 6.80
C GLY A 28 -24.56 -18.74 7.73
N ASP A 29 -24.30 -17.54 8.26
CA ASP A 29 -23.26 -17.32 9.28
C ASP A 29 -23.63 -17.90 10.64
N VAL A 30 -24.92 -18.16 10.86
CA VAL A 30 -25.43 -18.86 12.05
C VAL A 30 -26.20 -20.08 11.59
N PHE A 31 -25.99 -21.20 12.26
CA PHE A 31 -26.79 -22.42 12.12
C PHE A 31 -27.24 -22.88 13.50
N VAL A 32 -28.33 -23.65 13.52
CA VAL A 32 -28.85 -24.25 14.75
C VAL A 32 -28.33 -25.68 14.83
N ASP A 33 -27.70 -26.04 15.95
CA ASP A 33 -27.24 -27.40 16.19
C ASP A 33 -28.39 -28.34 16.61
N ASP A 34 -28.09 -29.63 16.75
CA ASP A 34 -29.09 -30.64 17.12
C ASP A 34 -29.72 -30.40 18.50
N ASP A 35 -29.07 -29.61 19.36
CA ASP A 35 -29.56 -29.21 20.69
C ASP A 35 -30.42 -27.93 20.64
N GLY A 36 -30.65 -27.37 19.45
CA GLY A 36 -31.40 -26.13 19.28
C GLY A 36 -30.62 -24.86 19.64
N ARG A 37 -29.29 -24.94 19.79
CA ARG A 37 -28.44 -23.77 20.09
C ARG A 37 -27.94 -23.16 18.80
N GLU A 38 -27.94 -21.82 18.76
CA GLU A 38 -27.33 -21.07 17.67
C GLU A 38 -25.80 -21.13 17.78
N GLN A 39 -25.15 -21.49 16.67
CA GLN A 39 -23.70 -21.60 16.53
C GLN A 39 -23.25 -20.79 15.33
N THR A 40 -22.14 -20.07 15.48
CA THR A 40 -21.54 -19.33 14.36
C THR A 40 -20.78 -20.28 13.43
N ASN A 41 -21.07 -20.18 12.14
CA ASN A 41 -20.31 -20.83 11.07
C ASN A 41 -19.02 -20.05 10.79
N HIS A 42 -18.00 -20.26 11.62
CA HIS A 42 -16.70 -19.60 11.48
C HIS A 42 -16.04 -19.81 10.11
N GLU A 43 -16.25 -20.97 9.49
CA GLU A 43 -15.72 -21.29 8.17
C GLU A 43 -16.31 -20.35 7.11
N ARG A 44 -17.62 -20.11 7.18
CA ARG A 44 -18.32 -19.22 6.25
C ARG A 44 -17.90 -17.76 6.44
N VAL A 45 -17.85 -17.29 7.68
CA VAL A 45 -17.37 -15.93 7.99
C VAL A 45 -15.94 -15.72 7.50
N ALA A 46 -15.05 -16.69 7.74
CA ALA A 46 -13.67 -16.64 7.27
C ALA A 46 -13.58 -16.66 5.74
N ARG A 47 -14.42 -17.46 5.07
CA ARG A 47 -14.51 -17.49 3.60
C ARG A 47 -14.99 -16.14 3.04
N SER A 48 -16.01 -15.52 3.63
CA SER A 48 -16.50 -14.20 3.21
C SER A 48 -15.40 -13.14 3.33
N ARG A 49 -14.66 -13.13 4.45
CA ARG A 49 -13.49 -12.26 4.62
C ARG A 49 -12.41 -12.51 3.55
N LEU A 50 -12.06 -13.78 3.29
CA LEU A 50 -11.07 -14.12 2.27
C LEU A 50 -11.51 -13.67 0.87
N ARG A 51 -12.80 -13.80 0.53
CA ARG A 51 -13.36 -13.33 -0.74
C ARG A 51 -13.24 -11.82 -0.89
N VAL A 52 -13.48 -11.06 0.18
CA VAL A 52 -13.32 -9.60 0.21
C VAL A 52 -11.86 -9.22 0.00
N ASP A 53 -10.94 -9.83 0.76
CA ASP A 53 -9.51 -9.52 0.69
C ASP A 53 -8.92 -9.85 -0.70
N ALA A 54 -9.29 -11.00 -1.27
CA ALA A 54 -8.86 -11.40 -2.61
C ALA A 54 -9.33 -10.42 -3.70
N ARG A 55 -10.58 -9.96 -3.62
CA ARG A 55 -11.16 -8.98 -4.55
C ARG A 55 -10.49 -7.62 -4.40
N LYS A 56 -10.26 -7.17 -3.17
CA LYS A 56 -9.56 -5.91 -2.87
C LYS A 56 -8.15 -5.93 -3.47
N TRP A 57 -7.40 -7.02 -3.24
CA TRP A 57 -6.08 -7.20 -3.81
C TRP A 57 -6.13 -7.17 -5.34
N TYR A 58 -7.05 -7.90 -5.96
CA TYR A 58 -7.12 -7.95 -7.42
C TYR A 58 -7.54 -6.60 -8.05
N ALA A 59 -8.52 -5.92 -7.47
CA ALA A 59 -8.96 -4.58 -7.90
C ALA A 59 -7.81 -3.56 -7.80
N SER A 60 -6.98 -3.63 -6.75
CA SER A 60 -5.79 -2.79 -6.60
C SER A 60 -4.75 -2.99 -7.72
N LYS A 61 -4.68 -4.20 -8.31
CA LYS A 61 -3.78 -4.50 -9.43
C LYS A 61 -4.37 -4.10 -10.78
N LEU A 62 -5.69 -4.21 -10.95
CA LEU A 62 -6.37 -3.82 -12.19
C LEU A 62 -6.49 -2.29 -12.35
N ALA A 63 -6.81 -1.58 -11.27
CA ALA A 63 -6.97 -0.12 -11.29
C ALA A 63 -6.24 0.55 -10.10
N PRO A 64 -4.89 0.53 -10.10
CA PRO A 64 -4.06 1.02 -8.99
C PRO A 64 -4.28 2.50 -8.66
N LYS A 65 -4.67 3.33 -9.64
CA LYS A 65 -4.98 4.74 -9.39
C LYS A 65 -6.22 4.95 -8.49
N ARG A 66 -7.18 4.03 -8.53
CA ARG A 66 -8.45 4.12 -7.80
C ARG A 66 -8.46 3.29 -6.52
N TYR A 67 -7.95 2.06 -6.62
CA TYR A 67 -8.03 1.06 -5.55
C TYR A 67 -6.66 0.62 -5.02
N GLY A 68 -5.58 1.23 -5.50
CA GLY A 68 -4.25 1.00 -4.95
C GLY A 68 -4.06 1.66 -3.59
N ASP A 69 -3.15 1.10 -2.79
CA ASP A 69 -2.78 1.68 -1.51
C ASP A 69 -2.14 3.05 -1.72
N ARG A 70 -2.66 4.05 -1.01
CA ARG A 70 -2.09 5.40 -0.98
C ARG A 70 -1.16 5.52 0.21
N ILE A 71 0.14 5.63 -0.07
CA ILE A 71 1.15 5.87 0.96
C ILE A 71 1.45 7.37 0.96
N GLN A 72 1.18 8.03 2.08
CA GLN A 72 1.60 9.41 2.32
C GLN A 72 2.83 9.40 3.21
N HIS A 73 3.93 9.98 2.73
CA HIS A 73 5.13 10.17 3.53
C HIS A 73 5.12 11.58 4.10
N ASP A 74 5.00 11.70 5.43
CA ASP A 74 5.28 12.95 6.12
C ASP A 74 6.79 13.01 6.39
N GLN A 75 7.50 13.79 5.59
CA GLN A 75 8.95 13.98 5.72
C GLN A 75 9.23 15.36 6.30
N LYS A 76 9.54 15.40 7.59
CA LYS A 76 10.07 16.60 8.22
C LYS A 76 11.57 16.68 7.95
N ILE A 77 11.92 17.33 6.84
CA ILE A 77 13.31 17.59 6.48
C ILE A 77 13.72 18.87 7.20
N THR A 78 14.51 18.74 8.26
CA THR A 78 15.30 19.87 8.77
C THR A 78 16.53 19.96 7.89
N ILE A 79 16.54 20.91 6.96
CA ILE A 79 17.78 21.32 6.32
C ILE A 79 18.55 22.09 7.39
N THR A 80 19.47 21.43 8.07
CA THR A 80 20.55 22.15 8.76
C THR A 80 21.42 22.72 7.67
N ASP A 81 21.17 23.98 7.31
CA ASP A 81 22.18 24.77 6.63
C ASP A 81 23.44 24.67 7.49
N LEU A 82 24.52 24.12 6.95
CA LEU A 82 25.84 24.33 7.55
C LEU A 82 25.97 25.83 7.75
N THR A 83 26.40 26.26 8.92
CA THR A 83 26.72 27.67 9.09
C THR A 83 27.82 28.03 8.11
N ASP A 84 27.86 29.28 7.62
CA ASP A 84 28.88 29.72 6.66
C ASP A 84 30.31 29.37 7.13
N ALA A 85 30.54 29.37 8.45
CA ALA A 85 31.79 28.97 9.08
C ALA A 85 32.12 27.47 8.96
N GLU A 86 31.11 26.60 9.03
CA GLU A 86 31.29 25.15 8.85
C GLU A 86 31.53 24.81 7.38
N LEU A 87 30.87 25.51 6.46
CA LEU A 87 31.14 25.45 5.01
C LEU A 87 32.57 25.86 4.68
N GLU A 88 33.03 27.01 5.21
CA GLU A 88 34.39 27.50 4.98
C GLU A 88 35.45 26.53 5.50
N LYS A 89 35.26 25.98 6.70
CA LYS A 89 36.19 24.98 7.27
C LYS A 89 36.31 23.75 6.38
N GLN A 90 35.19 23.27 5.84
CA GLN A 90 35.15 22.07 5.01
C GLN A 90 35.73 22.31 3.60
N ILE A 91 35.53 23.51 3.03
CA ILE A 91 36.19 23.96 1.79
C ILE A 91 37.71 24.00 2.01
N GLN A 92 38.16 24.51 3.15
CA GLN A 92 39.58 24.63 3.47
C GLN A 92 40.25 23.27 3.66
N GLU A 93 39.61 22.34 4.38
CA GLU A 93 40.09 20.96 4.55
C GLU A 93 40.18 20.20 3.21
N LEU A 94 39.21 20.39 2.31
CA LEU A 94 39.23 19.77 0.97
C LEU A 94 40.31 20.35 0.05
N ALA A 95 40.52 21.68 0.09
CA ALA A 95 41.60 22.33 -0.65
C ALA A 95 42.98 21.83 -0.18
N HIS A 96 43.16 21.63 1.13
CA HIS A 96 44.38 21.07 1.69
C HIS A 96 44.57 19.59 1.32
N ALA A 97 43.50 18.78 1.31
CA ALA A 97 43.56 17.38 0.91
C ALA A 97 43.94 17.19 -0.57
N GLN A 98 43.45 18.05 -1.47
CA GLN A 98 43.83 18.00 -2.90
C GLN A 98 45.29 18.41 -3.12
N SER A 99 45.77 19.43 -2.40
CA SER A 99 47.18 19.87 -2.47
C SER A 99 48.19 18.82 -1.96
N GLY A 100 47.74 17.86 -1.14
CA GLY A 100 48.55 16.75 -0.67
C GLY A 100 48.59 15.55 -1.63
N SER A 101 47.61 15.41 -2.53
CA SER A 101 47.55 14.29 -3.49
C SER A 101 48.25 14.57 -4.82
N GLU A 102 48.46 15.84 -5.19
CA GLU A 102 49.21 16.23 -6.40
C GLU A 102 50.74 16.18 -6.23
N ALA A 103 51.24 15.79 -5.05
CA ALA A 103 52.68 15.76 -4.74
C ALA A 103 53.33 14.37 -4.74
N GLU A 104 52.59 13.30 -5.09
CA GLU A 104 53.08 11.90 -5.06
C GLU A 104 53.00 11.13 -6.40
N ASP A 105 53.12 11.79 -7.57
CA ASP A 105 53.32 11.11 -8.86
C ASP A 105 54.50 11.71 -9.66
#